data_AF-A0A6A3DME0-F1
#
_entry.id   AF-A0A6A3DME0-F1
#
_cell.length_a   1.000
_cell.length_b   1.000
_cell.length_c   1.000
_cell.angle_alpha   90.00
_cell.angle_beta   90.00
_cell.angle_gamma   90.00
#
_symmetry.space_group_name_H-M   'P 1'
#
loop_
_entity.id
_entity.type
_entity.pdbx_description
1 polymer ?
#
loop_
_entity_poly.entity_id
_entity_poly.type
_entity_poly.pdbx_seq_one_letter_code
_entity_poly.pdbx_strand_id
1 'polypeptide(L)'
;MSSTTAQDVAEAYEEQVFRRFGASSMIRHDQDPRFMSEVFTRFREMLGSKQRATVAYHPQANGKQERSVQTVIRSVKAYIAEADQSD
;
A
#
# COMPACT_ATOMS: atom_id res chain seq x y z
N MET A 1 7.77 -8.89 15.29
CA MET A 1 7.29 -8.00 14.21
C MET A 1 6.68 -6.79 14.88
N SER A 2 7.12 -5.57 14.57
CA SER A 2 6.45 -4.38 15.10
C SER A 2 5.04 -4.31 14.51
N SER A 3 4.08 -3.87 15.32
CA SER A 3 2.72 -3.64 14.85
C SER A 3 2.74 -2.38 13.98
N THR A 4 2.38 -2.49 12.71
CA THR A 4 2.26 -1.34 11.82
C THR A 4 1.03 -0.51 12.22
N THR A 5 1.22 0.77 12.50
CA THR A 5 0.14 1.70 12.86
C THR A 5 -0.43 2.42 11.64
N ALA A 6 -1.54 3.16 11.82
CA ALA A 6 -2.05 4.04 10.77
C ALA A 6 -1.11 5.20 10.44
N GLN A 7 -0.35 5.67 11.43
CA GLN A 7 0.66 6.70 11.24
C GLN A 7 1.79 6.18 10.34
N ASP A 8 2.28 4.96 10.60
CA ASP A 8 3.31 4.33 9.77
C ASP A 8 2.86 4.22 8.30
N VAL A 9 1.57 3.92 8.06
CA VAL A 9 1.00 3.86 6.70
C VAL A 9 0.94 5.24 6.04
N ALA A 10 0.57 6.28 6.79
CA ALA A 10 0.54 7.66 6.28
C ALA A 10 1.95 8.17 5.95
N GLU A 11 2.92 7.93 6.83
CA GLU A 11 4.33 8.27 6.62
C GLU A 11 4.90 7.53 5.40
N ALA A 12 4.67 6.22 5.30
CA ALA A 12 5.10 5.45 4.14
C ALA A 12 4.50 5.99 2.83
N TYR A 13 3.24 6.39 2.83
CA TYR A 13 2.62 6.99 1.64
C TYR A 13 3.25 8.35 1.31
N GLU A 14 3.48 9.20 2.31
CA GLU A 14 4.08 10.51 2.12
C GLU A 14 5.48 10.38 1.50
N GLU A 15 6.33 9.56 2.11
CA GLU A 15 7.71 9.39 1.70
C GLU A 15 7.84 8.72 0.33
N GLN A 16 7.08 7.65 0.09
CA GLN A 16 7.29 6.78 -1.07
C GLN A 16 6.41 7.16 -2.27
N VAL A 17 5.26 7.79 -2.03
CA VAL A 17 4.29 8.14 -3.08
C VAL A 17 4.22 9.64 -3.27
N PHE A 18 3.87 10.42 -2.24
CA PHE A 18 3.63 11.85 -2.38
C PHE A 18 4.88 12.61 -2.82
N ARG A 19 6.03 12.39 -2.18
CA ARG A 19 7.28 13.08 -2.56
C ARG A 19 7.74 12.76 -3.98
N ARG A 20 7.40 11.59 -4.50
CA ARG A 20 7.87 11.13 -5.82
C ARG A 20 6.88 11.42 -6.95
N PHE A 21 5.58 11.40 -6.68
CA PHE A 21 4.54 11.48 -7.70
C PHE A 21 3.48 12.56 -7.43
N GLY A 22 3.54 13.23 -6.28
CA GLY A 22 2.51 14.17 -5.82
C GLY A 22 1.29 13.48 -5.20
N ALA A 23 0.28 14.29 -4.86
CA ALA A 23 -0.95 13.81 -4.23
C ALA A 23 -1.81 13.02 -5.22
N SER A 24 -2.26 11.84 -4.83
CA SER A 24 -3.24 11.09 -5.63
C SER A 24 -4.62 11.73 -5.53
N SER A 25 -5.36 11.79 -6.64
CA SER A 25 -6.76 12.25 -6.62
C SER A 25 -7.69 11.30 -5.84
N MET A 26 -7.36 10.00 -5.80
CA MET A 26 -8.10 8.97 -5.08
C MET A 26 -7.18 7.87 -4.54
N ILE A 27 -7.33 7.53 -3.28
CA ILE A 27 -6.67 6.39 -2.61
C ILE A 27 -7.68 5.25 -2.51
N ARG A 28 -7.37 4.13 -3.16
CA ARG A 28 -8.13 2.87 -3.04
C ARG A 28 -7.42 1.96 -2.06
N HIS A 29 -8.17 1.34 -1.17
CA HIS A 29 -7.66 0.44 -0.16
C HIS A 29 -8.75 -0.57 0.22
N ASP A 30 -8.37 -1.60 0.97
CA ASP A 30 -9.29 -2.57 1.57
C ASP A 30 -9.90 -2.06 2.89
N GLN A 31 -10.75 -2.81 3.56
CA GLN A 31 -11.34 -2.35 4.83
C GLN A 31 -10.38 -2.46 6.03
N ASP A 32 -9.07 -2.37 5.81
CA ASP A 32 -8.10 -2.43 6.88
C ASP A 32 -8.26 -1.22 7.84
N PRO A 33 -8.35 -1.46 9.16
CA PRO A 33 -8.59 -0.41 10.15
C PRO A 33 -7.60 0.76 10.09
N ARG A 34 -6.38 0.53 9.59
CA ARG A 34 -5.35 1.58 9.47
C ARG A 34 -5.76 2.65 8.46
N PHE A 35 -6.30 2.25 7.31
CA PHE A 35 -6.81 3.19 6.29
C PHE A 35 -8.18 3.79 6.68
N MET A 36 -8.91 3.12 7.58
CA MET A 36 -10.20 3.61 8.10
C MET A 36 -10.04 4.50 9.34
N SER A 37 -8.82 4.66 9.86
CA SER A 37 -8.55 5.42 11.08
C SER A 37 -8.77 6.94 10.90
N GLU A 38 -8.94 7.64 12.02
CA GLU A 38 -9.01 9.11 12.01
C GLU A 38 -7.70 9.73 11.52
N VAL A 39 -6.55 9.16 11.90
CA VAL A 39 -5.22 9.60 11.45
C VAL A 39 -5.14 9.58 9.92
N PHE A 40 -5.48 8.44 9.30
CA PHE A 40 -5.42 8.32 7.85
C PHE A 40 -6.48 9.20 7.15
N THR A 41 -7.64 9.38 7.79
CA THR A 41 -8.68 10.31 7.32
C THR A 41 -8.17 11.75 7.26
N ARG A 42 -7.54 12.24 8.33
CA ARG A 42 -6.97 13.60 8.35
C ARG A 42 -5.82 13.76 7.36
N PHE A 43 -4.97 12.75 7.26
CA PHE A 43 -3.88 12.72 6.30
C PHE A 43 -4.37 12.90 4.86
N ARG A 44 -5.37 12.11 4.43
CA ARG A 44 -5.90 12.24 3.05
C ARG A 44 -6.63 13.56 2.82
N GLU A 45 -7.26 14.13 3.85
CA GLU A 45 -7.92 15.44 3.76
C GLU A 45 -6.89 16.54 3.50
N MET A 46 -5.75 16.50 4.20
CA MET A 46 -4.63 17.42 3.96
C MET A 46 -4.06 17.28 2.55
N LEU A 47 -4.00 16.06 2.03
CA LEU A 47 -3.57 15.81 0.64
C LEU A 47 -4.62 16.21 -0.41
N GLY A 48 -5.86 16.52 -0.01
CA GLY A 48 -6.97 16.74 -0.94
C GLY A 48 -7.42 15.47 -1.67
N SER A 49 -7.08 14.29 -1.15
CA SER A 49 -7.33 13.00 -1.77
C SER A 49 -8.69 12.42 -1.37
N LYS A 50 -9.44 11.89 -2.35
CA LYS A 50 -10.63 11.08 -2.08
C LYS A 50 -10.23 9.67 -1.63
N GLN A 51 -11.11 8.99 -0.92
CA GLN A 51 -10.90 7.60 -0.48
C GLN A 51 -12.00 6.70 -1.03
N ARG A 52 -11.63 5.46 -1.36
CA ARG A 52 -12.60 4.43 -1.75
C ARG A 52 -12.17 3.06 -1.22
N ALA A 53 -12.87 2.61 -0.19
CA ALA A 53 -12.72 1.25 0.33
C ALA A 53 -13.30 0.23 -0.67
N THR A 54 -12.69 -0.94 -0.77
CA THR A 54 -13.32 -2.10 -1.42
C THR A 54 -14.46 -2.64 -0.55
N VAL A 55 -15.40 -3.36 -1.18
CA VAL A 55 -16.52 -3.99 -0.48
C VAL A 55 -15.98 -5.14 0.37
N ALA A 56 -16.48 -5.28 1.60
CA ALA A 56 -16.19 -6.42 2.45
C ALA A 56 -16.47 -7.75 1.70
N TYR A 57 -15.62 -8.75 1.91
CA TYR A 57 -15.75 -10.09 1.31
C TYR A 57 -15.68 -10.15 -0.24
N HIS A 58 -15.16 -9.09 -0.89
CA HIS A 58 -14.85 -9.10 -2.33
C HIS A 58 -13.33 -8.96 -2.62
N PRO A 59 -12.52 -10.00 -2.33
CA PRO A 59 -11.06 -9.97 -2.58
C PRO A 59 -10.72 -9.72 -4.06
N GLN A 60 -11.60 -10.10 -4.98
CA GLN A 60 -11.43 -9.85 -6.42
C GLN A 60 -11.30 -8.34 -6.75
N ALA A 61 -11.91 -7.45 -5.96
CA ALA A 61 -11.81 -6.01 -6.15
C ALA A 61 -10.37 -5.50 -5.90
N ASN A 62 -9.59 -6.21 -5.10
CA ASN A 62 -8.19 -5.90 -4.80
C ASN A 62 -7.19 -6.72 -5.64
N GLY A 63 -7.68 -7.62 -6.51
CA GLY A 63 -6.84 -8.59 -7.20
C GLY A 63 -5.75 -7.99 -8.11
N LYS A 64 -5.92 -6.76 -8.61
CA LYS A 64 -4.84 -6.08 -9.36
C LYS A 64 -3.67 -5.71 -8.45
N GLN A 65 -3.94 -5.18 -7.27
CA GLN A 65 -2.91 -4.82 -6.30
C GLN A 65 -2.21 -6.07 -5.77
N GLU A 66 -2.97 -7.10 -5.40
CA GLU A 66 -2.42 -8.38 -4.94
C GLU A 66 -1.51 -9.03 -6.01
N ARG A 67 -1.94 -9.04 -7.28
CA ARG A 67 -1.10 -9.53 -8.37
C ARG A 67 0.20 -8.74 -8.52
N SER A 68 0.14 -7.40 -8.41
CA SER A 68 1.34 -6.57 -8.48
C SER A 68 2.32 -6.90 -7.36
N VAL A 69 1.83 -7.08 -6.13
CA VAL A 69 2.64 -7.48 -4.96
C VAL A 69 3.28 -8.86 -5.21
N GLN A 70 2.50 -9.83 -5.68
CA GLN A 70 3.01 -11.16 -6.01
C GLN A 70 4.10 -11.12 -7.09
N THR A 71 3.93 -10.29 -8.13
CA THR A 71 4.95 -10.11 -9.17
C THR A 71 6.26 -9.59 -8.57
N VAL A 72 6.21 -8.55 -7.74
CA VAL A 72 7.42 -8.00 -7.10
C VAL A 72 8.09 -9.04 -6.21
N ILE A 73 7.33 -9.74 -5.36
CA ILE A 73 7.87 -10.79 -4.48
C ILE A 73 8.53 -11.90 -5.30
N ARG A 74 7.90 -12.33 -6.40
CA ARG A 74 8.46 -13.37 -7.27
C ARG A 74 9.77 -12.92 -7.90
N SER A 75 9.85 -11.69 -8.39
CA SER A 75 11.08 -11.14 -8.96
C SER A 75 12.21 -11.06 -7.93
N VAL A 76 11.91 -10.63 -6.70
CA VAL A 76 12.90 -10.58 -5.61
C VAL A 76 13.40 -11.99 -5.27
N LYS A 77 12.50 -12.98 -5.16
CA LYS A 77 12.88 -14.38 -4.90
C LYS A 77 13.77 -14.96 -6.00
N ALA A 78 13.46 -14.69 -7.26
CA ALA A 78 14.26 -15.14 -8.38
C ALA A 78 15.68 -14.53 -8.32
N TYR A 79 15.79 -13.24 -8.03
CA TYR A 79 17.08 -12.56 -7.90
C TYR A 79 17.96 -13.18 -6.81
N ILE A 80 17.41 -13.46 -5.63
CA ILE A 80 18.15 -14.10 -4.52
C ILE A 80 18.62 -15.50 -4.92
N ALA A 81 17.76 -16.29 -5.56
CA ALA A 81 18.11 -17.64 -5.99
C ALA A 81 19.24 -17.68 -7.04
N GLU A 82 19.31 -16.69 -7.94
CA GLU A 82 20.41 -16.54 -8.89
C GLU A 82 21.71 -16.08 -8.19
N ALA A 83 21.60 -15.17 -7.22
CA ALA A 83 22.74 -14.72 -6.44
C ALA A 83 23.37 -15.86 -5.61
N ASP A 84 22.55 -16.70 -4.98
CA ASP A 84 23.00 -17.87 -4.20
C ASP A 84 23.63 -18.97 -5.08
N GLN A 85 23.33 -19.01 -6.39
CA GLN A 85 23.95 -19.94 -7.35
C GLN A 85 25.27 -19.41 -7.93
N SER A 86 25.58 -18.14 -7.69
CA SER A 86 26.76 -17.46 -8.21
C SER A 86 27.93 -17.43 -7.20
N ASP A 87 27.71 -17.96 -5.99
CA ASP A 87 28.71 -18.29 -4.95
C ASP A 87 29.19 -19.75 -5.07
#